data_AF-A0AAE1ALW0-F1
#
_entry.id   AF-A0AAE1ALW0-F1
#
_cell.length_a   1.000
_cell.length_b   1.000
_cell.length_c   1.000
_cell.angle_alpha   90.00
_cell.angle_beta   90.00
_cell.angle_gamma   90.00
#
_symmetry.space_group_name_H-M   'P 1'
#
loop_
_entity.id
_entity.type
_entity.pdbx_description
1 polymer ?
#
loop_
_entity_poly.entity_id
_entity_poly.type
_entity_poly.pdbx_seq_one_letter_code
_entity_poly.pdbx_strand_id
1 'polypeptide(L)'
;MEGISWKPTDAIEIQAFIGVYLHLGAMNQSMFPTELIWDKKSGSILVSYKSRSKKNVIVLSNMHNNTNMVSKPGKKKLPEVVSFYNATKGVSGLSGLMAHAMTAKRQTKRWTIVIFYNILDMASVGASVLIKSEFPDHRLSE
;
A
#
# COMPACT_ATOMS: atom_id res chain seq x y z
N MET A 1 -38.93 -1.13 11.28
CA MET A 1 -37.59 -1.67 11.59
C MET A 1 -37.46 -2.94 10.78
N GLU A 2 -36.80 -2.91 9.62
CA GLU A 2 -36.60 -4.12 8.82
C GLU A 2 -35.66 -5.06 9.58
N GLY A 3 -36.17 -6.24 9.93
CA GLY A 3 -35.39 -7.27 10.60
C GLY A 3 -34.28 -7.76 9.68
N ILE A 4 -33.06 -7.86 10.20
CA ILE A 4 -31.91 -8.39 9.47
C ILE A 4 -32.24 -9.84 9.09
N SER A 5 -32.49 -10.07 7.79
CA SER A 5 -32.76 -11.41 7.26
C SER A 5 -31.48 -12.24 7.34
N TRP A 6 -31.55 -13.38 8.03
CA TRP A 6 -30.44 -14.31 8.09
C TRP A 6 -30.13 -14.85 6.69
N LYS A 7 -28.90 -14.64 6.23
CA LYS A 7 -28.38 -15.25 5.02
C LYS A 7 -27.33 -16.30 5.38
N PRO A 8 -27.23 -17.40 4.63
CA PRO A 8 -26.16 -18.37 4.81
C PRO A 8 -24.80 -17.73 4.51
N THR A 9 -23.77 -18.16 5.24
CA THR A 9 -22.40 -17.70 5.05
C THR A 9 -21.86 -18.19 3.71
N ASP A 10 -21.35 -17.26 2.90
CA ASP A 10 -20.73 -17.59 1.60
C ASP A 10 -19.21 -17.82 1.76
N ALA A 11 -18.60 -18.54 0.83
CA ALA A 11 -17.16 -18.80 0.80
C ALA A 11 -16.33 -17.51 0.84
N ILE A 12 -16.82 -16.44 0.23
CA ILE A 12 -16.18 -15.11 0.25
C ILE A 12 -16.14 -14.55 1.68
N GLU A 13 -17.21 -14.74 2.46
CA GLU A 13 -17.32 -14.24 3.83
C GLU A 13 -16.40 -15.03 4.77
N ILE A 14 -16.32 -16.36 4.58
CA ILE A 14 -15.37 -17.23 5.30
C ILE A 14 -13.93 -16.82 4.98
N GLN A 15 -13.60 -16.59 3.71
CA GLN A 15 -12.25 -16.17 3.30
C GLN A 15 -11.89 -14.79 3.86
N ALA A 16 -12.84 -13.85 3.88
CA ALA A 16 -12.62 -12.54 4.48
C ALA A 16 -12.35 -12.66 5.99
N PHE A 17 -13.10 -13.50 6.70
CA PHE A 17 -12.91 -13.76 8.12
C PHE A 17 -11.54 -14.37 8.43
N ILE A 18 -11.12 -15.40 7.67
CA ILE A 18 -9.79 -16.00 7.81
C ILE A 18 -8.69 -14.96 7.53
N GLY A 19 -8.88 -14.11 6.52
CA GLY A 19 -7.94 -13.03 6.19
C GLY A 19 -7.74 -12.04 7.33
N VAL A 20 -8.82 -11.68 8.04
CA VAL A 20 -8.75 -10.83 9.25
C VAL A 20 -7.95 -11.53 10.35
N TYR A 21 -8.17 -12.82 10.60
CA TYR A 21 -7.42 -13.57 11.62
C TYR A 21 -5.92 -13.68 11.32
N LEU A 22 -5.56 -14.02 10.07
CA LEU A 22 -4.16 -14.06 9.65
C LEU A 22 -3.48 -12.70 9.81
N HIS A 23 -4.22 -11.62 9.52
CA HIS A 23 -3.72 -10.27 9.71
C HIS A 23 -3.46 -9.94 11.18
N LEU A 24 -4.40 -10.26 12.07
CA LEU A 24 -4.23 -10.06 13.52
C LEU A 24 -3.05 -10.85 14.06
N GLY A 25 -2.83 -12.07 13.57
CA GLY A 25 -1.63 -12.85 13.88
C GLY A 25 -0.34 -12.16 13.41
N ALA A 26 -0.31 -11.66 12.17
CA ALA A 26 0.85 -10.96 11.61
C ALA A 26 1.17 -9.64 12.34
N MET A 27 0.15 -8.95 12.88
CA MET A 27 0.32 -7.75 13.69
C MET A 27 0.63 -8.04 15.16
N ASN A 28 0.75 -9.31 15.55
CA ASN A 28 0.86 -9.74 16.94
C ASN A 28 -0.27 -9.17 17.83
N GLN A 29 -1.46 -9.03 17.25
CA GLN A 29 -2.66 -8.49 17.88
C GLN A 29 -3.68 -9.58 18.23
N SER A 30 -3.30 -10.86 18.15
CA SER A 30 -4.18 -12.01 18.36
C SER A 30 -4.80 -12.07 19.77
N MET A 31 -4.16 -11.47 20.76
CA MET A 31 -4.65 -11.42 22.15
C MET A 31 -5.32 -10.09 22.53
N PHE A 32 -5.43 -9.14 21.59
CA PHE A 32 -6.14 -7.89 21.87
C PHE A 32 -7.65 -8.12 21.81
N PRO A 33 -8.43 -7.54 22.75
CA PRO A 33 -9.87 -7.51 22.66
C PRO A 33 -10.32 -6.95 21.30
N THR A 34 -11.28 -7.61 20.65
CA THR A 34 -11.84 -7.16 19.36
C THR A 34 -12.43 -5.76 19.45
N GLU A 35 -12.95 -5.37 20.62
CA GLU A 35 -13.46 -4.03 20.90
C GLU A 35 -12.39 -2.95 20.77
N LEU A 36 -11.12 -3.26 21.10
CA LEU A 36 -9.99 -2.33 20.95
C LEU A 36 -9.44 -2.35 19.53
N ILE A 37 -9.37 -3.52 18.89
CA ILE A 37 -8.92 -3.67 17.50
C ILE A 37 -9.82 -2.84 16.56
N TRP A 38 -11.13 -2.87 16.78
CA TRP A 38 -12.13 -2.20 15.95
C TRP A 38 -12.71 -0.94 16.60
N ASP A 39 -12.06 -0.42 17.65
CA ASP A 39 -12.50 0.81 18.29
C ASP A 39 -12.53 1.95 17.28
N LYS A 40 -13.60 2.76 17.30
CA LYS A 40 -13.78 3.87 16.36
C LYS A 40 -12.76 4.98 16.55
N LYS A 41 -12.14 5.09 17.74
CA LYS A 41 -11.21 6.17 18.08
C LYS A 41 -9.75 5.74 18.06
N SER A 42 -9.44 4.51 18.44
CA SER A 42 -8.07 4.04 18.62
C SER A 42 -7.75 2.74 17.87
N GLY A 43 -8.78 2.12 17.28
CA GLY A 43 -8.65 0.89 16.53
C GLY A 43 -8.33 1.12 15.05
N SER A 44 -8.11 0.00 14.35
CA SER A 44 -7.89 -0.02 12.92
C SER A 44 -9.22 0.04 12.15
N ILE A 45 -9.21 0.75 11.03
CA ILE A 45 -10.37 0.85 10.14
C ILE A 45 -10.14 0.02 8.89
N LEU A 46 -11.10 -0.84 8.59
CA LEU A 46 -11.18 -1.62 7.36
C LEU A 46 -12.15 -0.97 6.38
N VAL A 47 -11.65 -0.54 5.22
CA VAL A 47 -12.45 0.09 4.16
C VAL A 47 -12.52 -0.82 2.95
N SER A 48 -13.75 -1.13 2.51
CA SER A 48 -14.00 -1.79 1.22
C SER A 48 -14.53 -0.77 0.22
N TYR A 49 -13.83 -0.62 -0.91
CA TYR A 49 -14.19 0.32 -1.98
C TYR A 49 -14.26 -0.38 -3.34
N LYS A 50 -15.36 -0.17 -4.06
CA LYS A 50 -15.55 -0.71 -5.41
C LYS A 50 -14.85 0.17 -6.44
N SER A 51 -13.64 -0.22 -6.85
CA SER A 51 -12.84 0.53 -7.82
C SER A 51 -13.36 0.39 -9.25
N ARG A 52 -13.72 -0.84 -9.66
CA ARG A 52 -14.29 -1.16 -10.98
C ARG A 52 -15.46 -2.13 -10.84
N SER A 53 -16.22 -2.33 -11.91
CA SER A 53 -17.24 -3.38 -11.93
C SER A 53 -16.60 -4.72 -11.55
N LYS A 54 -17.18 -5.38 -10.55
CA LYS A 54 -16.71 -6.66 -9.98
C LYS A 54 -15.31 -6.65 -9.33
N LYS A 55 -14.71 -5.49 -9.04
CA LYS A 55 -13.42 -5.40 -8.32
C LYS A 55 -13.53 -4.50 -7.09
N ASN A 56 -13.42 -5.12 -5.93
CA ASN A 56 -13.32 -4.45 -4.64
C ASN A 56 -11.85 -4.29 -4.25
N VAL A 57 -11.55 -3.16 -3.64
CA VAL A 57 -10.26 -2.85 -3.02
C VAL A 57 -10.52 -2.77 -1.52
N ILE A 58 -9.81 -3.60 -0.76
CA ILE A 58 -9.89 -3.62 0.69
C ILE A 58 -8.60 -2.99 1.21
N VAL A 59 -8.73 -1.97 2.06
CA VAL A 59 -7.59 -1.28 2.68
C VAL A 59 -7.83 -1.22 4.17
N LEU A 60 -6.83 -1.62 4.93
CA LEU A 60 -6.80 -1.47 6.38
C LEU A 60 -5.86 -0.32 6.75
N SER A 61 -6.24 0.50 7.72
CA SER A 61 -5.37 1.54 8.25
C SER A 61 -5.55 1.72 9.75
N ASN A 62 -4.42 1.87 10.45
CA ASN A 62 -4.38 2.28 11.86
C ASN A 62 -4.03 3.77 12.03
N MET A 63 -3.93 4.52 10.93
CA MET A 63 -3.58 5.95 10.93
C MET A 63 -4.80 6.86 10.77
N HIS A 64 -5.95 6.29 10.41
CA HIS A 64 -7.16 7.04 10.13
C HIS A 64 -8.25 6.59 11.10
N ASN A 65 -8.94 7.56 11.70
CA ASN A 65 -10.04 7.30 12.64
C ASN A 65 -11.42 7.53 12.01
N ASN A 66 -11.47 7.99 10.75
CA ASN A 66 -12.72 8.29 10.06
C ASN A 66 -12.74 7.73 8.64
N THR A 67 -13.92 7.31 8.19
CA THR A 67 -14.20 6.88 6.81
C THR A 67 -14.63 8.05 5.94
N ASN A 68 -13.92 9.17 6.04
CA ASN A 68 -14.22 10.35 5.23
C ASN A 68 -14.01 10.03 3.74
N MET A 69 -14.78 10.71 2.90
CA MET A 69 -14.64 10.60 1.46
C MET A 69 -14.04 11.87 0.89
N VAL A 70 -12.99 11.71 0.09
CA VAL A 70 -12.33 12.79 -0.63
C VAL A 70 -12.92 12.87 -2.04
N SER A 71 -13.39 14.06 -2.40
CA SER A 71 -13.75 14.41 -3.78
C SER A 71 -12.69 15.35 -4.34
N LYS A 72 -12.14 15.02 -5.51
CA LYS A 72 -11.24 15.91 -6.26
C LYS A 72 -11.92 16.24 -7.59
N PRO A 73 -11.85 17.49 -8.08
CA PRO A 73 -12.47 17.86 -9.35
C PRO A 73 -12.00 16.93 -10.48
N GLY A 74 -12.94 16.37 -11.23
CA GLY A 74 -12.68 15.43 -12.33
C GLY A 74 -12.27 14.00 -11.94
N LYS A 75 -12.24 13.65 -10.64
CA LYS A 75 -11.92 12.29 -10.18
C LYS A 75 -13.07 11.66 -9.42
N LYS A 76 -13.13 10.32 -9.45
CA LYS A 76 -14.10 9.56 -8.65
C LYS A 76 -13.90 9.85 -7.16
N LYS A 77 -15.01 9.94 -6.44
CA LYS A 77 -15.03 10.01 -4.97
C LYS A 77 -14.36 8.75 -4.41
N LEU A 78 -13.33 8.94 -3.59
CA LEU A 78 -12.51 7.88 -3.00
C LEU A 78 -12.52 8.06 -1.48
N PRO A 79 -12.52 6.96 -0.70
CA PRO A 79 -12.26 7.07 0.73
C PRO A 79 -10.89 7.72 0.98
N GLU A 80 -10.80 8.54 2.02
CA GLU A 80 -9.56 9.24 2.40
C GLU A 80 -8.40 8.25 2.58
N VAL A 81 -8.66 7.14 3.28
CA VAL A 81 -7.71 6.03 3.49
C VAL A 81 -7.14 5.51 2.16
N VAL A 82 -8.00 5.33 1.15
CA VAL A 82 -7.58 4.85 -0.18
C VAL A 82 -6.79 5.93 -0.92
N SER A 83 -7.19 7.20 -0.80
CA SER A 83 -6.46 8.33 -1.37
C SER A 83 -5.06 8.46 -0.76
N PHE A 84 -4.94 8.35 0.57
CA PHE A 84 -3.69 8.40 1.30
C PHE A 84 -2.76 7.24 0.94
N TYR A 85 -3.30 6.01 0.90
CA TYR A 85 -2.55 4.84 0.47
C TYR A 85 -1.99 5.00 -0.96
N ASN A 86 -2.81 5.48 -1.90
CA ASN A 86 -2.36 5.69 -3.27
C ASN A 86 -1.27 6.78 -3.38
N ALA A 87 -1.36 7.82 -2.55
CA ALA A 87 -0.34 8.87 -2.52
C ALA A 87 1.00 8.36 -2.00
N THR A 88 1.00 7.48 -0.99
CA THR A 88 2.21 6.97 -0.34
C THR A 88 2.82 5.76 -1.07
N LYS A 89 2.00 4.87 -1.63
CA LYS A 89 2.48 3.68 -2.37
C LYS A 89 3.36 4.03 -3.57
N GLY A 90 3.10 5.18 -4.21
CA GLY A 90 3.75 5.61 -5.45
C GLY A 90 5.29 5.71 -5.37
N VAL A 91 5.85 5.86 -4.17
CA VAL A 91 7.30 5.92 -3.93
C VAL A 91 8.04 4.67 -4.45
N SER A 92 7.43 3.49 -4.31
CA SER A 92 8.00 2.23 -4.80
C SER A 92 8.11 2.17 -6.34
N GLY A 93 7.17 2.79 -7.06
CA GLY A 93 7.19 2.83 -8.52
C GLY A 93 8.23 3.81 -9.07
N LEU A 94 8.35 4.98 -8.43
CA LEU A 94 9.32 6.00 -8.83
C LEU A 94 10.77 5.55 -8.63
N SER A 95 11.08 4.90 -7.51
CA SER A 95 12.40 4.34 -7.24
C SER A 95 12.78 3.24 -8.24
N GLY A 96 11.84 2.35 -8.60
CA GLY A 96 12.06 1.35 -9.64
C GLY A 96 12.31 1.96 -11.02
N LEU A 97 11.62 3.04 -11.37
CA LEU A 97 11.83 3.75 -12.63
C LEU A 97 13.22 4.42 -12.68
N MET A 98 13.65 5.05 -11.58
CA MET A 98 14.99 5.64 -11.46
C MET A 98 16.09 4.58 -11.54
N ALA A 99 15.90 3.47 -10.83
CA ALA A 99 16.82 2.32 -10.86
C ALA A 99 16.95 1.77 -12.28
N HIS A 100 15.85 1.71 -13.03
CA HIS A 100 15.87 1.28 -14.43
C HIS A 100 16.59 2.29 -15.34
N ALA A 101 16.36 3.60 -15.16
CA ALA A 101 17.03 4.63 -15.94
C ALA A 101 18.55 4.68 -15.71
N MET A 102 19.01 4.32 -14.51
CA MET A 102 20.43 4.33 -14.11
C MET A 102 21.06 2.93 -14.12
N THR A 103 20.38 1.93 -14.69
CA THR A 103 20.84 0.53 -14.58
C THR A 103 22.05 0.24 -15.47
N ALA A 104 23.00 -0.50 -14.92
CA ALA A 104 24.14 -1.06 -15.65
C ALA A 104 24.05 -2.59 -15.81
N LYS A 105 22.86 -3.16 -15.57
CA LYS A 105 22.61 -4.60 -15.66
C LYS A 105 22.96 -5.16 -17.04
N ARG A 106 23.62 -6.31 -17.04
CA ARG A 106 23.88 -7.11 -18.24
C ARG A 106 23.28 -8.51 -18.10
N GLN A 107 22.98 -9.14 -19.23
CA GLN A 107 22.49 -10.52 -19.25
C GLN A 107 23.53 -11.43 -18.59
N THR A 108 23.08 -12.19 -17.59
CA THR A 108 23.93 -13.11 -16.83
C THR A 108 23.14 -14.37 -16.50
N LYS A 109 23.84 -15.51 -16.39
CA LYS A 109 23.28 -16.78 -15.94
C LYS A 109 23.52 -17.03 -14.44
N ARG A 110 24.17 -16.10 -13.74
CA ARG A 110 24.55 -16.24 -12.32
C ARG A 110 23.66 -15.33 -11.47
N TRP A 111 22.81 -15.92 -10.62
CA TRP A 111 21.85 -15.19 -9.78
C TRP A 111 22.53 -14.22 -8.79
N THR A 112 23.73 -14.56 -8.30
CA THR A 112 24.50 -13.69 -7.40
C THR A 112 24.89 -12.37 -8.07
N ILE A 113 25.20 -12.39 -9.36
CA ILE A 113 25.49 -11.18 -10.14
C ILE A 113 24.22 -10.32 -10.30
N VAL A 114 23.03 -10.93 -10.42
CA VAL A 114 21.76 -10.21 -10.47
C VAL A 114 21.51 -9.43 -9.19
N ILE A 115 21.80 -10.03 -8.02
CA ILE A 115 21.71 -9.35 -6.73
C ILE A 115 22.70 -8.19 -6.64
N PHE A 116 23.95 -8.42 -7.06
CA PHE A 116 24.96 -7.37 -7.09
C PHE A 116 24.51 -6.17 -7.93
N TYR A 117 23.95 -6.40 -9.12
CA TYR A 117 23.40 -5.33 -9.93
C TYR A 117 22.20 -4.62 -9.28
N ASN A 118 21.32 -5.34 -8.57
CA ASN A 118 20.22 -4.70 -7.84
C ASN A 118 20.73 -3.78 -6.74
N ILE A 119 21.80 -4.18 -6.03
CA ILE A 119 22.44 -3.35 -5.01
C ILE A 119 23.05 -2.10 -5.65
N LEU A 120 23.74 -2.25 -6.78
CA LEU A 120 24.30 -1.12 -7.53
C LEU A 120 23.23 -0.14 -8.00
N ASP A 121 22.12 -0.63 -8.56
CA ASP A 121 21.01 0.22 -9.00
C ASP A 121 20.39 0.99 -7.81
N MET A 122 20.24 0.35 -6.64
CA MET A 122 19.74 1.04 -5.44
C MET A 122 20.74 2.08 -4.90
N ALA A 123 22.04 1.78 -4.97
CA ALA A 123 23.09 2.71 -4.57
C ALA A 123 23.14 3.94 -5.49
N SER A 124 22.99 3.76 -6.80
CA SER A 124 22.97 4.87 -7.77
C SER A 124 21.76 5.77 -7.57
N VAL A 125 20.56 5.20 -7.34
CA VAL A 125 19.37 5.99 -6.97
C VAL A 125 19.64 6.77 -5.67
N GLY A 126 20.17 6.12 -4.63
CA GLY A 126 20.49 6.78 -3.36
C GLY A 126 21.47 7.94 -3.51
N ALA A 127 22.56 7.73 -4.26
CA ALA A 127 23.53 8.79 -4.55
C ALA A 127 22.90 9.96 -5.33
N SER A 128 22.03 9.67 -6.29
CA SER A 128 21.35 10.71 -7.08
C SER A 128 20.40 11.58 -6.23
N VAL A 129 19.75 11.00 -5.22
CA VAL A 129 18.89 11.73 -4.29
C VAL A 129 19.74 12.65 -3.40
N LEU A 130 20.87 12.15 -2.88
CA LEU A 130 21.79 12.94 -2.06
C LEU A 130 22.40 14.12 -2.82
N ILE A 131 22.83 13.90 -4.06
CA ILE A 131 23.40 14.98 -4.89
C ILE A 131 22.34 16.05 -5.16
N LYS A 132 21.10 15.66 -5.47
CA LYS A 132 20.00 16.61 -5.70
C LYS A 132 19.58 17.36 -4.43
N SER A 133 19.70 16.75 -3.25
CA SER A 133 19.39 17.44 -1.99
C SER A 133 20.45 18.47 -1.61
N GLU A 134 21.72 18.19 -1.90
CA GLU A 134 22.83 19.11 -1.59
C GLU A 134 22.98 20.21 -2.65
N PHE A 135 22.78 19.86 -3.94
CA PHE A 135 22.95 20.76 -5.07
C PHE A 135 21.69 20.78 -5.96
N PRO A 136 20.64 21.53 -5.58
CA PRO A 136 19.34 21.52 -6.28
C PRO A 136 19.40 22.00 -7.73
N ASP A 137 20.37 22.84 -8.08
CA ASP A 137 20.56 23.39 -9.44
C ASP A 137 21.45 22.51 -10.34
N HIS A 138 22.06 21.46 -9.79
CA HIS A 138 22.87 20.54 -10.57
C HIS A 138 21.97 19.64 -11.44
N ARG A 139 21.75 20.04 -12.69
CA ARG A 139 21.26 19.11 -13.72
C ARG A 139 22.40 18.15 -14.06
N LEU A 140 22.19 16.84 -13.84
CA LEU A 140 23.00 15.81 -14.49
C LEU A 140 22.85 16.06 -16.00
N SER A 141 23.83 16.72 -16.60
CA SER A 141 23.89 16.96 -18.03
C SER A 141 23.88 15.61 -18.76
N GLU A 142 23.02 15.51 -19.77
CA GLU A 142 22.90 14.37 -20.68
C GLU A 142 24.23 13.96 -21.31
#